data_AF-A0A2V7CLN8-F1
#
_entry.id   AF-A0A2V7CLN8-F1
#
_cell.length_a   1.000
_cell.length_b   1.000
_cell.length_c   1.000
_cell.angle_alpha   90.00
_cell.angle_beta   90.00
_cell.angle_gamma   90.00
#
_symmetry.space_group_name_H-M   'P 1'
#
loop_
_entity.id
_entity.type
_entity.pdbx_description
1 polymer ?
#
loop_
_entity_poly.entity_id
_entity_poly.type
_entity_poly.pdbx_seq_one_letter_code
_entity_poly.pdbx_strand_id
1 'polypeptide(L)'
;MKSWGVTALALVLTPRVAVACATCMASPFGDQTYTWPYLGLILLPFGLVAAVVGVLAYQAGYRPRIVARQFAARFAGKDDPAIIKETT
;
A
#
# COMPACT_ATOMS: atom_id res chain seq x y z
N MET A 1 23.17 -7.78 -49.47
CA MET A 1 23.86 -7.24 -48.26
C MET A 1 22.94 -6.44 -47.32
N LYS A 2 21.60 -6.56 -47.38
CA LYS A 2 20.67 -5.61 -46.71
C LYS A 2 19.93 -6.18 -45.48
N SER A 3 20.00 -7.48 -45.20
CA SER A 3 19.34 -8.07 -44.01
C SER A 3 20.22 -8.14 -42.76
N TRP A 4 21.55 -8.21 -42.90
CA TRP A 4 22.47 -8.35 -41.76
C TRP A 4 22.45 -7.15 -40.80
N GLY A 5 22.26 -5.93 -41.34
CA GLY A 5 22.12 -4.73 -40.52
C GLY A 5 20.87 -4.76 -39.64
N VAL A 6 19.76 -5.32 -40.13
CA VAL A 6 18.50 -5.41 -39.37
C VAL A 6 18.61 -6.49 -38.28
N THR A 7 19.24 -7.63 -38.59
CA THR A 7 19.46 -8.70 -37.61
C THR A 7 20.42 -8.27 -36.50
N ALA A 8 21.49 -7.54 -36.84
CA ALA A 8 22.43 -7.01 -35.86
C ALA A 8 21.79 -5.93 -34.97
N LEU A 9 20.96 -5.05 -35.55
CA LEU A 9 20.22 -4.05 -34.79
C LEU A 9 19.21 -4.72 -33.83
N ALA A 10 18.50 -5.76 -34.30
CA ALA A 10 17.60 -6.54 -33.47
C ALA A 10 18.33 -7.23 -32.31
N LEU A 11 19.52 -7.79 -32.54
CA LEU A 11 20.36 -8.43 -31.51
C LEU A 11 20.94 -7.45 -30.49
N VAL A 12 21.12 -6.18 -30.84
CA VAL A 12 21.62 -5.15 -29.91
C VAL A 12 20.47 -4.49 -29.12
N LEU A 13 19.29 -4.34 -29.72
CA LEU A 13 18.12 -3.80 -29.02
C LEU A 13 17.42 -4.82 -28.13
N THR A 14 17.34 -6.09 -28.54
CA THR A 14 16.69 -7.16 -27.74
C THR A 14 17.24 -7.32 -26.32
N PRO A 15 18.55 -7.33 -26.04
CA PRO A 15 19.05 -7.44 -24.67
C PRO A 15 18.68 -6.23 -23.82
N ARG A 16 18.63 -5.03 -24.40
CA ARG A 16 18.20 -3.83 -23.65
C ARG A 16 16.71 -3.83 -23.33
N VAL A 17 15.87 -4.28 -24.26
CA VAL A 17 14.44 -4.42 -24.02
C VAL A 17 14.16 -5.54 -23.02
N ALA A 18 14.88 -6.68 -23.10
CA ALA A 18 14.73 -7.78 -22.16
C ALA A 18 15.17 -7.39 -20.74
N VAL A 19 16.27 -6.65 -20.58
CA VAL A 19 16.72 -6.15 -19.27
C VAL A 19 15.78 -5.06 -18.74
N ALA A 20 15.24 -4.19 -19.60
CA ALA A 20 14.21 -3.23 -19.21
C ALA A 20 12.91 -3.93 -18.79
N CYS A 21 12.48 -4.98 -19.48
CA CYS A 21 11.32 -5.77 -19.10
C CYS A 21 11.55 -6.55 -17.81
N ALA A 22 12.74 -7.13 -17.61
CA ALA A 22 13.07 -7.85 -16.38
C ALA A 22 13.11 -6.90 -15.17
N THR A 23 13.67 -5.69 -15.34
CA THR A 23 13.68 -4.67 -14.29
C THR A 23 12.29 -4.05 -14.05
N CYS A 24 11.48 -3.87 -15.09
CA CYS A 24 10.08 -3.46 -14.95
C CYS A 24 9.22 -4.52 -14.25
N MET A 25 9.35 -5.80 -14.62
CA MET A 25 8.63 -6.91 -13.99
C MET A 25 9.11 -7.16 -12.55
N ALA A 26 10.41 -7.02 -12.29
CA ALA A 26 10.96 -7.10 -10.94
C ALA A 26 10.69 -5.83 -10.10
N SER A 27 10.16 -4.77 -10.72
CA SER A 27 9.76 -3.60 -9.97
C SER A 27 8.45 -3.90 -9.22
N PRO A 28 8.30 -3.40 -7.98
CA PRO A 28 7.07 -3.55 -7.20
C PRO A 28 5.83 -2.97 -7.91
N PHE A 29 6.00 -2.19 -8.98
CA PHE A 29 4.92 -1.60 -9.76
C PHE A 29 4.55 -2.39 -11.01
N GLY A 30 5.41 -3.30 -11.47
CA GLY A 30 5.18 -4.14 -12.66
C GLY A 30 4.70 -5.55 -12.34
N ASP A 31 4.99 -6.07 -11.14
CA ASP A 31 4.48 -7.37 -10.69
C ASP A 31 3.02 -7.26 -10.21
N GLN A 32 2.09 -7.88 -10.94
CA GLN A 32 0.66 -7.90 -10.59
C GLN A 32 0.39 -8.66 -9.28
N THR A 33 1.32 -9.50 -8.82
CA THR A 33 1.19 -10.24 -7.56
C THR A 33 1.61 -9.42 -6.35
N TYR A 34 2.32 -8.29 -6.57
CA TYR A 34 2.86 -7.46 -5.51
C TYR A 34 2.05 -6.15 -5.36
N THR A 35 0.84 -6.25 -4.81
CA THR A 35 -0.10 -5.13 -4.66
C THR A 35 0.15 -4.25 -3.42
N TRP A 36 0.99 -4.71 -2.49
CA TRP A 36 1.38 -3.97 -1.27
C TRP A 36 1.90 -2.54 -1.49
N PRO A 37 2.72 -2.23 -2.51
CA PRO A 37 3.19 -0.87 -2.81
C PRO A 37 2.03 0.05 -3.21
N TYR A 38 1.09 -0.46 -4.01
CA TYR A 38 -0.12 0.27 -4.38
C TYR A 38 -1.00 0.52 -3.17
N LEU A 39 -1.15 -0.47 -2.28
CA LEU A 39 -1.86 -0.30 -1.01
C LEU A 39 -1.19 0.80 -0.16
N GLY A 40 0.14 0.81 -0.09
CA GLY A 40 0.91 1.85 0.60
C GLY A 40 0.67 3.24 0.01
N LEU A 41 0.70 3.38 -1.33
CA LEU A 41 0.40 4.63 -2.03
C LEU A 41 -1.04 5.10 -1.78
N ILE A 42 -2.01 4.18 -1.79
CA ILE A 42 -3.42 4.48 -1.49
C ILE A 42 -3.59 4.94 -0.05
N LEU A 43 -2.86 4.32 0.90
CA LEU A 43 -2.93 4.67 2.33
C LEU A 43 -2.12 5.92 2.70
N LEU A 44 -1.12 6.28 1.90
CA LEU A 44 -0.24 7.43 2.12
C LEU A 44 -0.98 8.74 2.40
N PRO A 45 -1.97 9.19 1.59
CA PRO A 45 -2.68 10.44 1.86
C PRO A 45 -3.40 10.41 3.23
N PHE A 46 -4.00 9.27 3.59
CA PHE A 46 -4.70 9.13 4.87
C PHE A 46 -3.73 9.14 6.05
N GLY A 47 -2.59 8.44 5.93
CA GLY A 47 -1.54 8.44 6.95
C GLY A 47 -0.97 9.84 7.17
N LEU A 48 -0.75 10.60 6.09
CA LEU A 48 -0.22 11.96 6.15
C LEU A 48 -1.22 12.90 6.85
N VAL A 49 -2.51 12.84 6.48
CA VAL A 49 -3.55 13.61 7.17
C VAL A 49 -3.64 13.24 8.64
N ALA A 50 -3.63 11.95 8.97
CA ALA A 50 -3.67 11.48 10.36
C ALA A 50 -2.47 11.98 11.18
N ALA A 51 -1.27 11.99 10.59
CA ALA A 51 -0.07 12.50 11.23
C ALA A 51 -0.18 14.01 11.50
N VAL A 52 -0.59 14.80 10.51
CA VAL A 52 -0.76 16.25 10.66
C VAL A 52 -1.80 16.58 11.73
N VAL A 53 -2.98 15.94 11.66
CA VAL A 53 -4.04 16.12 12.65
C VAL A 53 -3.58 15.68 14.03
N GLY A 54 -2.84 14.58 14.14
CA GLY A 54 -2.29 14.08 15.40
C GLY A 54 -1.32 15.07 16.04
N VAL A 55 -0.40 15.65 15.26
CA VAL A 55 0.54 16.67 15.74
C VAL A 55 -0.20 17.92 16.19
N LEU A 56 -1.15 18.42 15.39
CA LEU A 56 -1.95 19.59 15.76
C LEU A 56 -2.77 19.35 17.03
N ALA A 57 -3.40 18.18 17.14
CA ALA A 57 -4.16 17.81 18.33
C ALA A 57 -3.25 17.71 19.57
N TYR A 58 -2.06 17.14 19.43
CA TYR A 58 -1.08 17.07 20.51
C TYR A 58 -0.64 18.45 20.98
N GLN A 59 -0.33 19.36 20.04
CA GLN A 59 0.02 20.76 20.36
C GLN A 59 -1.13 21.53 20.99
N ALA A 60 -2.37 21.25 20.58
CA ALA A 60 -3.58 21.81 21.18
C ALA A 60 -3.93 21.21 22.56
N GLY A 61 -3.10 20.31 23.10
CA GLY A 61 -3.28 19.73 24.43
C GLY A 61 -4.28 18.58 24.49
N TYR A 62 -4.75 18.06 23.34
CA TYR A 62 -5.57 16.85 23.33
C TYR A 62 -4.74 15.68 23.85
N ARG A 63 -5.18 15.07 24.95
CA ARG A 63 -4.54 13.88 25.51
C ARG A 63 -4.89 12.65 24.69
N PRO A 64 -3.96 12.10 23.87
CA PRO A 64 -4.26 10.99 22.96
C PRO A 64 -4.72 9.73 23.70
N ARG A 65 -4.26 9.54 24.95
CA ARG A 65 -4.69 8.43 25.82
C ARG A 65 -6.17 8.43 26.17
N ILE A 66 -6.80 9.60 26.32
CA ILE A 66 -8.21 9.69 26.69
C ILE A 66 -9.07 9.37 25.46
N VAL A 67 -8.72 9.96 24.32
CA VAL A 67 -9.39 9.71 23.04
C VAL A 67 -9.26 8.24 22.64
N ALA A 68 -8.07 7.65 22.75
CA ALA A 68 -7.85 6.23 22.47
C ALA A 68 -8.68 5.31 23.39
N ARG A 69 -8.79 5.62 24.68
CA ARG A 69 -9.65 4.88 25.62
C ARG A 69 -11.13 4.99 25.24
N GLN A 70 -11.57 6.16 24.81
CA GLN A 70 -12.96 6.39 24.41
C GLN A 70 -13.31 5.65 23.11
N PHE A 71 -12.39 5.61 22.14
CA PHE A 71 -12.56 4.79 20.94
C PHE A 71 -12.55 3.29 21.28
N ALA A 72 -11.60 2.82 22.09
CA ALA A 72 -11.54 1.42 22.51
C ALA A 72 -12.82 0.98 23.24
N ALA A 73 -13.36 1.83 24.13
CA ALA A 73 -14.62 1.57 24.81
C ALA A 73 -15.80 1.50 23.83
N ARG A 74 -15.80 2.33 22.79
CA ARG A 74 -16.85 2.33 21.75
C ARG A 74 -16.82 1.09 20.86
N PHE A 75 -15.65 0.52 20.60
CA PHE A 75 -15.52 -0.71 19.83
C PHE A 75 -15.73 -1.96 20.67
N ALA A 76 -15.24 -1.99 21.91
CA ALA A 76 -15.45 -3.11 22.84
C ALA A 76 -16.93 -3.32 23.21
N GLY A 77 -17.75 -2.26 23.23
CA GLY A 77 -19.19 -2.38 23.47
C GLY A 77 -19.99 -3.02 22.34
N LYS A 78 -19.37 -3.37 21.21
CA LYS A 78 -20.04 -4.01 20.06
C LYS A 78 -19.82 -5.52 19.98
N ASP A 79 -18.91 -6.05 20.79
CA ASP A 79 -18.66 -7.48 20.95
C ASP A 79 -19.57 -8.05 22.05
N ASP A 80 -20.90 -7.93 21.89
CA ASP A 80 -21.86 -8.55 22.80
C ASP A 80 -21.84 -10.09 22.61
N PRO A 81 -21.44 -10.87 23.63
CA PRO A 81 -21.44 -12.34 23.56
C PRO A 81 -22.86 -12.95 23.51
N ALA A 82 -23.90 -12.12 23.52
CA ALA A 82 -25.31 -12.54 23.46
C ALA A 82 -25.72 -13.13 22.09
N ILE A 83 -24.96 -12.86 21.01
CA ILE A 83 -25.30 -13.33 19.65
C ILE A 83 -25.07 -14.85 19.48
N ILE A 84 -24.31 -15.51 20.36
CA ILE A 84 -23.98 -16.95 20.23
C ILE A 84 -25.00 -17.86 20.95
N LYS A 85 -26.05 -17.29 21.58
CA LYS A 85 -27.01 -18.07 22.38
C LYS A 85 -28.29 -18.49 21.63
N GLU A 86 -28.54 -18.00 20.42
CA GLU A 86 -29.84 -18.11 19.73
C GLU A 86 -29.93 -19.23 18.67
N THR A 87 -28.91 -20.10 18.52
CA THR A 87 -28.91 -21.17 17.48
C THR A 87 -28.90 -22.60 18.03
N THR A 88 -29.44 -22.84 19.23
CA THR A 88 -29.64 -24.19 19.78
C THR A 88 -31.11 -24.53 19.93
#